data_AF-A0A5D3A8M8-F1
#
_entry.id   AF-A0A5D3A8M8-F1
#
_cell.length_a   1.000
_cell.length_b   1.000
_cell.length_c   1.000
_cell.angle_alpha   90.00
_cell.angle_beta   90.00
_cell.angle_gamma   90.00
#
_symmetry.space_group_name_H-M   'P 1'
#
loop_
_entity.id
_entity.type
_entity.pdbx_description
1 polymer ?
#
loop_
_entity_poly.entity_id
_entity_poly.type
_entity_poly.pdbx_seq_one_letter_code
_entity_poly.pdbx_strand_id
1 'polypeptide(L)' 'MEMSTAILVCYCENPANLNTSWSNDNSGRRFFGCKKYENGFQNPCYFFTWFDPPLIPHSRIVFLGF' A
#
# COMPACT_ATOMS: atom_id res chain seq x y z
N MET A 1 9.74 -13.03 -14.61
CA MET A 1 9.17 -13.25 -13.27
C MET A 1 7.87 -12.48 -13.24
N GLU A 2 6.76 -13.19 -13.44
CA GLU A 2 5.42 -12.64 -13.29
C GLU A 2 5.33 -12.04 -11.89
N MET A 3 5.31 -10.72 -11.83
CA MET A 3 5.21 -9.94 -10.62
C MET A 3 3.73 -10.05 -10.26
N SER A 4 3.36 -11.09 -9.51
CA SER A 4 1.98 -11.42 -9.15
C SER A 4 1.30 -10.20 -8.56
N THR A 5 0.64 -9.41 -9.40
CA THR A 5 -0.19 -8.28 -9.00
C THR A 5 -1.48 -8.88 -8.45
N ALA A 6 -1.40 -9.41 -7.22
CA ALA A 6 -2.58 -9.80 -6.48
C ALA A 6 -3.47 -8.55 -6.40
N ILE A 7 -4.65 -8.62 -7.02
CA ILE A 7 -5.63 -7.56 -6.93
C ILE A 7 -6.11 -7.55 -5.48
N LEU A 8 -5.66 -6.56 -4.71
CA LEU A 8 -6.13 -6.36 -3.35
C LEU A 8 -7.55 -5.81 -3.39
N VAL A 9 -8.44 -6.45 -2.63
CA VAL A 9 -9.85 -6.10 -2.55
C VAL A 9 -10.13 -5.51 -1.17
N CYS A 10 -10.81 -4.37 -1.13
CA CYS A 10 -11.21 -3.73 0.13
C CYS A 10 -12.46 -4.40 0.74
N TYR A 11 -12.86 -3.99 1.95
CA TYR A 11 -14.06 -4.54 2.61
C TYR A 11 -15.39 -4.22 1.91
N CYS A 12 -15.39 -3.36 0.89
CA CYS A 12 -16.54 -3.15 0.02
C CYS A 12 -16.56 -4.10 -1.19
N GLU A 13 -15.72 -5.13 -1.23
CA GLU A 13 -15.57 -6.07 -2.36
C GLU A 13 -15.12 -5.40 -3.67
N ASN A 14 -14.57 -4.19 -3.58
CA ASN A 14 -14.03 -3.45 -4.72
C ASN A 14 -12.49 -3.50 -4.74
N PRO A 15 -11.84 -3.42 -5.91
CA PRO A 15 -10.40 -3.27 -6.00
C PRO A 15 -9.90 -2.06 -5.19
N ALA A 16 -8.85 -2.27 -4.41
CA ALA A 16 -8.19 -1.22 -3.64
C ALA A 16 -7.30 -0.38 -4.56
N ASN A 17 -7.34 0.94 -4.37
CA ASN A 17 -6.51 1.89 -5.10
C ASN A 17 -5.13 2.01 -4.45
N LEU A 18 -4.09 2.07 -5.27
CA LEU A 18 -2.74 2.39 -4.83
C LEU A 18 -2.59 3.90 -4.68
N ASN A 19 -2.34 4.36 -3.46
CA ASN A 19 -2.20 5.74 -3.07
C ASN A 19 -0.80 6.03 -2.53
N THR A 20 -0.42 7.31 -2.53
CA THR A 20 0.84 7.78 -1.91
C THR A 20 0.51 8.56 -0.65
N SER A 21 1.16 8.22 0.46
CA SER A 21 1.05 8.96 1.71
C SER A 21 1.82 10.26 1.61
N TRP A 22 1.18 11.35 2.04
CA TRP A 22 1.74 12.70 2.14
C TRP A 22 1.88 13.15 3.59
N SER A 23 1.71 12.24 4.55
CA SER A 23 1.93 12.52 5.97
C SER A 23 3.42 12.74 6.23
N ASN A 24 3.76 13.64 7.15
CA ASN A 24 5.16 13.97 7.48
C ASN A 24 6.01 12.71 7.79
N ASP A 25 5.45 11.75 8.52
CA ASP A 25 6.17 10.53 8.92
C ASP A 25 6.27 9.45 7.83
N ASN A 26 5.41 9.52 6.80
CA ASN A 26 5.27 8.46 5.80
C ASN A 26 5.31 9.01 4.35
N SER A 27 5.89 10.19 4.16
CA SER A 27 5.90 10.88 2.87
C SER A 27 6.52 10.01 1.78
N GLY A 28 5.81 9.87 0.66
CA GLY A 28 6.26 9.08 -0.49
C GLY A 28 6.04 7.57 -0.35
N ARG A 29 5.64 7.05 0.82
CA ARG A 29 5.31 5.64 0.99
C ARG A 29 3.95 5.34 0.35
N ARG A 30 3.86 4.24 -0.40
CA ARG A 30 2.63 3.82 -1.08
C ARG A 30 1.80 2.87 -0.22
N PHE A 31 0.47 2.95 -0.33
CA PHE A 31 -0.47 2.09 0.37
C PHE A 31 -1.69 1.78 -0.49
N PHE A 32 -2.36 0.67 -0.23
CA PHE A 32 -3.65 0.35 -0.82
C PHE A 32 -4.78 0.80 0.10
N GLY A 33 -5.76 1.50 -0.47
CA GLY A 33 -6.93 2.01 0.25
C GLY A 33 -8.21 1.89 -0.55
N CYS A 34 -9.35 1.98 0.13
CA CYS A 34 -10.63 2.01 -0.56
C CYS A 34 -10.79 3.29 -1.39
N LYS A 35 -11.22 3.16 -2.65
CA LYS A 35 -11.53 4.31 -3.52
C LYS A 35 -12.56 5.28 -2.93
N LYS A 36 -13.46 4.79 -2.07
CA LYS A 36 -14.45 5.64 -1.38
C LYS A 36 -13.82 6.63 -0.40
N TYR A 37 -12.59 6.38 0.05
CA TYR A 37 -11.86 7.27 0.94
C TYR A 37 -11.51 8.61 0.28
N GLU A 38 -11.18 8.60 -1.02
CA GLU A 38 -10.78 9.81 -1.76
C GLU A 38 -11.97 10.73 -2.10
N ASN A 39 -13.18 10.18 -2.19
CA ASN A 39 -14.35 10.91 -2.66
C ASN A 39 -15.20 11.55 -1.55
N GLY A 40 -14.78 11.49 -0.29
CA GLY A 40 -15.54 12.07 0.83
C GLY A 40 -16.91 11.42 1.08
N PHE A 41 -17.10 10.17 0.64
CA PHE A 41 -18.35 9.44 0.88
C PHE A 41 -18.60 9.27 2.38
N GLN A 42 -19.85 9.41 2.81
CA GLN A 42 -20.29 8.99 4.14
C GLN A 42 -20.10 7.46 4.22
N ASN A 43 -19.23 6.99 5.13
CA ASN A 43 -18.78 5.58 5.28
C ASN A 43 -17.79 5.04 4.22
N PRO A 44 -16.54 5.55 4.17
CA PRO A 44 -15.48 4.79 3.51
C PRO A 44 -15.20 3.51 4.30
N CYS A 45 -14.93 2.38 3.62
CA CYS A 45 -14.37 1.26 4.36
C CYS A 45 -12.91 1.61 4.71
N TYR A 46 -12.56 1.49 5.99
CA TYR A 46 -11.24 1.79 6.53
C TYR A 46 -10.20 0.72 6.16
N PHE A 47 -10.34 0.10 5.00
CA PHE A 47 -9.36 -0.82 4.46
C PHE A 47 -8.07 -0.06 4.17
N PHE A 48 -6.96 -0.57 4.71
CA PHE A 48 -5.63 0.01 4.58
C PHE A 48 -4.60 -1.11 4.64
N THR A 49 -3.65 -1.13 3.70
CA THR A 49 -2.45 -1.95 3.79
C THR A 49 -1.29 -1.29 3.06
N TRP A 50 -0.06 -1.45 3.56
CA TRP A 50 1.12 -0.87 2.93
C TRP A 50 1.45 -1.58 1.61
N PHE A 51 1.94 -0.83 0.63
CA PHE A 51 2.53 -1.41 -0.58
C PHE A 51 3.99 -1.75 -0.27
N ASP A 52 4.31 -3.04 -0.21
CA ASP A 52 5.68 -3.52 -0.14
C ASP A 52 6.14 -3.88 -1.56
N PRO A 53 7.11 -3.16 -2.14
CA PRO A 53 7.68 -3.55 -3.42
C PRO A 53 8.32 -4.94 -3.28
N PRO A 54 8.33 -5.76 -4.35
CA PRO A 54 9.05 -7.02 -4.31
C PRO A 54 10.49 -6.75 -3.90
N LEU A 55 10.96 -7.44 -2.86
CA LEU A 55 12.34 -7.36 -2.44
C LEU A 55 13.19 -7.75 -3.65
N ILE A 56 13.87 -6.77 -4.24
CA ILE A 56 14.84 -7.04 -5.29
C ILE A 56 15.87 -7.98 -4.62
N PRO A 57 16.25 -9.11 -5.23
CA PRO A 57 17.15 -10.09 -4.60
C PRO A 57 18.52 -9.52 -4.15
N HIS A 58 18.82 -8.26 -4.48
CA HIS A 58 20.08 -7.58 -4.22
C HIS A 58 20.10 -6.68 -2.97
N SER A 59 18.98 -6.47 -2.28
CA SER A 59 18.97 -5.64 -1.05
C SER A 59 18.97 -6.50 0.22
N ARG A 60 20.04 -7.28 0.43
CA ARG A 60 20.45 -7.73 1.77
C ARG A 60 21.47 -6.75 2.34
N ILE A 61 21.01 -5.58 2.79
CA ILE A 61 21.80 -4.80 3.75
C ILE A 61 21.47 -5.39 5.11
N VAL A 62 22.32 -6.33 5.55
CA VAL A 62 22.37 -6.77 6.94
C VAL A 62 23.09 -5.65 7.68
N PHE A 63 22.37 -4.87 8.48
CA PHE A 63 23.01 -4.06 9.52
C PHE A 63 23.59 -5.01 10.56
N LEU A 64 24.82 -5.47 10.34
CA LEU A 64 25.63 -6.00 11.43
C LEU A 64 26.11 -4.78 12.21
N GLY A 65 25.54 -4.59 13.40
CA GLY A 65 25.93 -3.52 14.30
C GLY A 65 27.42 -3.58 14.62
N PHE A 66 28.04 -2.41 14.68
CA PHE A 66 29.29 -2.16 15.39
C PHE A 66 28.97 -1.41 16.68
#